data_AF-A0A535EPN9-F1
#
_entry.id   AF-A0A535EPN9-F1
#
_cell.length_a   1.000
_cell.length_b   1.000
_cell.length_c   1.000
_cell.angle_alpha   90.00
_cell.angle_beta   90.00
_cell.angle_gamma   90.00
#
_symmetry.space_group_name_H-M   'P 1'
#
loop_
_entity.id
_entity.type
_entity.pdbx_description
1 polymer ?
#
loop_
_entity_poly.entity_id
_entity_poly.type
_entity_poly.pdbx_seq_one_letter_code
_entity_poly.pdbx_strand_id
1 'polypeptide(L)' 'MPGFISHWWIIGLLIVVLIIFGPGKLPQIGGAVGTAIKEFRKATSELKDEVTKATSSEPQQSSPPPLEPSPKETTEAPKA' A
#
# COMPACT_ATOMS: atom_id res chain seq x y z
N MET A 1 4.81 -30.22 -7.18
CA MET A 1 5.31 -28.87 -6.82
C MET A 1 5.04 -27.88 -7.97
N PRO A 2 3.83 -27.31 -8.08
CA PRO A 2 3.38 -26.57 -9.28
C PRO A 2 3.31 -25.03 -9.10
N GLY A 3 4.24 -24.41 -8.38
CA GLY A 3 4.27 -22.94 -8.16
C GLY A 3 5.21 -22.15 -9.09
N PHE A 4 6.14 -22.84 -9.75
CA PHE A 4 7.23 -22.18 -10.48
C PHE A 4 6.88 -21.79 -11.93
N ILE A 5 5.91 -22.47 -12.56
CA ILE A 5 5.60 -22.27 -13.99
C ILE A 5 4.87 -20.94 -14.24
N SER A 6 3.96 -20.54 -13.35
CA SER A 6 3.19 -19.29 -13.53
C SER A 6 4.09 -18.05 -13.54
N HIS A 7 5.16 -18.05 -12.75
CA HIS A 7 6.12 -16.95 -12.71
C HIS A 7 6.89 -16.83 -14.03
N TRP A 8 7.33 -17.94 -14.61
CA TRP A 8 8.04 -17.96 -15.90
C TRP A 8 7.18 -17.44 -17.06
N TRP A 9 5.87 -17.66 -17.00
CA TRP A 9 4.93 -17.17 -18.02
C TRP A 9 4.86 -15.63 -18.06
N ILE A 10 4.88 -14.99 -16.88
CA ILE A 10 4.87 -13.53 -16.76
C ILE A 10 6.18 -12.94 -17.32
N ILE A 11 7.33 -13.58 -17.04
CA ILE A 11 8.62 -13.18 -17.62
C ILE A 11 8.59 -13.28 -19.15
N GLY A 12 8.06 -14.38 -19.70
CA GLY A 12 7.96 -14.57 -21.15
C GLY A 12 7.11 -13.49 -21.83
N LEU A 13 5.95 -13.17 -21.24
CA LEU A 13 5.08 -12.09 -21.71
C LEU A 13 5.78 -10.73 -21.68
N LEU A 14 6.51 -10.44 -20.60
CA LEU A 14 7.26 -9.20 -20.43
C LEU A 14 8.31 -9.04 -21.55
N ILE A 15 9.06 -10.10 -21.88
CA ILE A 15 10.05 -10.08 -22.96
C ILE A 15 9.40 -9.75 -24.31
N VAL A 16 8.25 -10.33 -24.66
CA VAL A 16 7.54 -10.04 -25.92
C VAL A 16 7.17 -8.57 -26.01
N VAL A 17 6.63 -7.99 -24.92
CA VAL A 17 6.33 -6.56 -24.85
C VAL A 17 7.60 -5.72 -24.98
N LEU A 18 8.70 -6.11 -24.34
CA LEU A 18 10.00 -5.43 -24.44
C LEU A 18 10.57 -5.46 -25.86
N ILE A 19 10.32 -6.49 -26.66
CA ILE A 19 10.79 -6.53 -28.05
C ILE A 19 10.04 -5.51 -28.91
N ILE A 20 8.72 -5.41 -28.74
CA ILE A 20 7.89 -4.47 -29.52
C ILE A 20 8.17 -3.02 -29.10
N PHE A 21 8.20 -2.76 -27.80
CA PHE A 21 8.33 -1.40 -27.26
C PHE A 21 9.80 -1.00 -27.03
N GLY A 22 10.71 -1.95 -26.89
CA GLY A 22 12.10 -1.73 -26.49
C GLY A 22 12.26 -1.62 -24.96
N PRO A 23 13.35 -2.16 -24.37
CA PRO A 23 13.60 -2.10 -22.93
C PRO A 23 13.80 -0.68 -22.39
N GLY A 24 14.16 0.28 -23.25
CA GLY A 24 14.34 1.68 -22.86
C GLY A 24 13.02 2.47 -22.74
N LYS A 25 11.93 2.03 -23.37
CA LYS A 25 10.66 2.77 -23.35
C LYS A 25 9.85 2.55 -22.07
N LEU A 26 9.90 1.35 -21.49
CA LEU A 26 9.25 1.04 -20.22
C LEU A 26 9.68 1.93 -19.04
N PRO A 27 10.98 2.12 -18.74
CA PRO A 27 11.40 3.02 -17.67
C PRO A 27 11.10 4.49 -18.00
N GLN A 28 11.18 4.89 -19.28
CA GLN A 28 10.85 6.25 -19.71
C GLN A 28 9.38 6.60 -19.44
N ILE A 29 8.45 5.70 -19.84
CA ILE A 29 7.01 5.89 -19.61
C ILE A 29 6.69 5.72 -18.11
N GLY A 30 7.27 4.72 -17.46
CA GLY A 30 7.09 4.47 -16.03
C GLY A 30 7.54 5.63 -15.15
N GLY A 31 8.63 6.32 -15.48
CA GLY A 31 9.09 7.50 -14.75
C GLY A 31 8.12 8.69 -14.85
N ALA A 32 7.60 8.96 -16.05
CA ALA A 32 6.61 10.03 -16.26
C ALA A 32 5.29 9.71 -15.55
N VAL A 33 4.77 8.49 -15.72
CA VAL A 33 3.53 8.03 -15.06
C VAL A 33 3.70 7.98 -13.54
N GLY A 34 4.85 7.53 -13.04
CA GLY A 34 5.14 7.46 -11.61
C GLY A 34 5.17 8.85 -10.95
N THR A 35 5.74 9.84 -11.65
CA THR A 35 5.73 11.23 -11.18
C THR A 35 4.31 11.78 -11.15
N ALA A 36 3.53 11.57 -12.21
CA ALA A 36 2.13 11.99 -12.26
C ALA A 36 1.28 11.33 -11.15
N ILE A 37 1.44 10.03 -10.91
CA ILE A 37 0.75 9.32 -9.83
C ILE A 37 1.15 9.87 -8.45
N LYS A 38 2.44 10.19 -8.25
CA LYS A 38 2.94 10.75 -7.00
C LYS A 38 2.32 12.12 -6.71
N GLU A 39 2.31 13.01 -7.70
CA GLU A 39 1.69 14.34 -7.58
C GLU A 39 0.18 14.24 -7.39
N PHE A 40 -0.49 13.36 -8.14
CA PHE A 40 -1.92 13.10 -7.99
C PHE A 40 -2.26 12.59 -6.59
N ARG A 41 -1.48 11.64 -6.05
CA ARG A 41 -1.65 11.15 -4.68
C ARG A 41 -1.45 12.25 -3.65
N LYS A 42 -0.44 13.11 -3.84
CA LYS A 42 -0.18 14.24 -2.93
C LYS A 42 -1.35 15.23 -2.92
N ALA A 43 -1.79 15.67 -4.10
CA ALA A 43 -2.92 16.58 -4.25
C ALA A 43 -4.21 15.96 -3.67
N THR A 44 -4.47 14.68 -3.95
CA THR A 44 -5.64 13.97 -3.39
C THR A 44 -5.58 13.87 -1.87
N SER A 45 -4.40 13.67 -1.28
CA SER A 45 -4.23 13.61 0.17
C SER A 45 -4.46 14.97 0.81
N GLU A 46 -3.88 16.03 0.24
CA GLU A 46 -4.07 17.40 0.72
C GLU A 46 -5.56 17.80 0.67
N LEU A 47 -6.25 17.50 -0.43
CA LEU A 47 -7.70 17.71 -0.54
C LEU A 47 -8.50 16.90 0.48
N LYS A 48 -8.13 15.64 0.73
CA LYS A 48 -8.79 14.80 1.74
C LYS A 48 -8.62 15.35 3.15
N ASP A 49 -7.42 15.85 3.48
CA ASP A 49 -7.11 16.43 4.78
C ASP A 49 -7.86 17.76 4.96
N GLU A 50 -7.96 18.59 3.91
CA GLU A 50 -8.75 19.82 3.91
C GLU A 50 -10.25 19.57 4.08
N VAL A 51 -10.81 18.60 3.36
CA VAL A 51 -12.23 18.22 3.49
C VAL A 51 -12.52 17.65 4.88
N THR A 52 -11.61 16.83 5.41
CA THR A 52 -11.72 16.28 6.78
C THR A 52 -11.68 17.40 7.81
N LYS A 53 -10.80 18.40 7.62
CA LYS A 53 -10.67 19.58 8.49
C LYS A 53 -11.86 20.54 8.37
N ALA A 54 -12.48 20.66 7.20
CA ALA A 54 -13.67 21.48 6.98
C ALA A 54 -14.95 20.84 7.53
N THR A 55 -15.04 19.51 7.54
CA THR A 55 -16.18 18.76 8.11
C THR A 55 -16.04 18.50 9.61
N SER A 56 -14.85 18.59 10.20
CA SER A 56 -14.62 18.31 11.62
C SER A 56 -14.41 19.59 12.44
N SER A 57 -15.51 20.28 12.78
CA SER A 57 -15.54 21.17 13.95
C SER A 57 -16.02 20.38 15.18
N GLU A 58 -15.19 19.46 15.67
CA GLU A 58 -15.17 18.97 17.06
C GLU A 58 -13.79 18.29 17.33
N PRO A 59 -13.14 18.50 18.49
CA PRO A 59 -11.76 18.06 18.72
C PRO A 59 -11.69 16.58 19.13
N GLN A 60 -11.15 15.72 18.26
CA GLN A 60 -10.62 14.42 18.71
C GLN A 60 -9.09 14.45 18.80
N GLN A 61 -8.64 15.01 19.91
CA GLN A 61 -7.51 14.44 20.62
C GLN A 61 -7.97 13.10 21.21
N SER A 62 -7.60 12.00 20.57
CA SER A 62 -7.43 10.71 21.24
C SER A 62 -6.35 9.94 20.50
N SER A 63 -5.12 10.12 20.97
CA SER A 63 -4.16 9.04 21.03
C SER A 63 -4.88 7.73 21.34
N PRO A 64 -4.73 6.64 20.56
CA PRO A 64 -4.90 5.35 21.19
C PRO A 64 -3.94 5.34 22.40
N PRO A 65 -4.42 5.06 23.62
CA PRO A 65 -3.54 4.90 24.76
C PRO A 65 -2.42 3.92 24.37
N PRO A 66 -1.18 4.16 24.80
CA PRO A 66 -0.14 3.15 24.76
C PRO A 66 -0.70 1.84 25.32
N LEU A 67 -0.98 0.90 24.44
CA LEU A 67 -1.30 -0.46 24.81
C LEU A 67 0.02 -1.11 25.23
N GLU A 68 0.46 -0.75 26.42
CA GLU A 68 1.37 -1.59 27.18
C GLU A 68 0.66 -1.89 28.50
N PRO A 69 0.31 -3.16 28.73
CA PRO A 69 1.28 -3.98 29.42
C PRO A 69 1.39 -5.39 28.84
N SER A 70 2.64 -5.70 28.49
CA SER A 70 3.41 -6.84 28.95
C SER A 70 2.68 -8.04 29.63
N PRO A 71 3.03 -9.28 29.21
CA PRO A 71 2.59 -10.61 29.68
C PRO A 71 2.25 -10.81 31.16
N LYS A 72 1.15 -11.53 31.42
CA LYS A 72 0.83 -12.37 32.60
C LYS A 72 -0.19 -13.41 32.13
N GLU A 73 0.21 -14.60 31.67
CA GLU A 73 0.35 -15.81 32.47
C GLU A 73 -0.78 -16.07 33.49
N THR A 74 -1.48 -17.19 33.27
CA THR A 74 -2.22 -18.05 34.22
C THR A 74 -3.51 -17.54 34.89
N THR A 75 -4.48 -18.47 34.94
CA THR A 75 -5.79 -18.44 35.65
C THR A 75 -6.90 -17.88 34.76
N GLU A 76 -7.94 -18.62 34.34
CA GLU A 76 -8.91 -19.42 35.10
C GLU A 76 -9.74 -20.23 34.05
N ALA A 77 -9.79 -21.58 34.07
CA ALA A 77 -10.80 -22.46 34.71
C ALA A 77 -12.26 -22.17 34.24
N PRO A 78 -13.16 -23.17 34.00
CA PRO A 78 -13.43 -24.27 34.93
C PRO A 78 -13.88 -25.63 34.35
N LYS A 79 -13.57 -26.67 35.12
CA LYS A 79 -14.31 -27.92 35.38
C LYS A 79 -15.69 -28.12 34.70
N ALA A 80 -15.81 -29.17 33.87
CA ALA A 80 -16.95 -30.09 33.77
C ALA A 80 -16.50 -31.40 33.14
#